data_AF-A0A2N1Q695-F1
#
_entry.id   AF-A0A2N1Q695-F1
#
_cell.length_a   1.000
_cell.length_b   1.000
_cell.length_c   1.000
_cell.angle_alpha   90.00
_cell.angle_beta   90.00
_cell.angle_gamma   90.00
#
_symmetry.space_group_name_H-M   'P 1'
#
loop_
_entity.id
_entity.type
_entity.pdbx_description
1 polymer ?
#
loop_
_entity_poly.entity_id
_entity_poly.type
_entity_poly.pdbx_seq_one_letter_code
_entity_poly.pdbx_strand_id
1 'polypeptide(L)'
;MMADGPHGIRKQIESTDTVGAFGSVKATAFPTASLLACSFDRDLIRLMGKHLAIEAKANEVNMILGPGINMKRSPLCGRNFEYFSEDPYLAGELASSYVRAIEDEGIGTSVKHFFCNNQEKRRFTIDSIVDERALREIYLKAFERVIKEKPASVMASYNKINGFYAVESPILKSILRNEWKYEGIVVSDWG
;
A
#
# COMPACT_ATOMS: atom_id res chain seq x y z
N MET A 1 -15.70 -7.95 -0.78
CA MET A 1 -14.53 -8.59 -1.43
C MET A 1 -13.33 -7.65 -1.40
N MET A 2 -12.13 -8.19 -1.13
CA MET A 2 -10.84 -7.48 -1.32
C MET A 2 -10.23 -7.93 -2.64
N ALA A 3 -9.63 -7.01 -3.40
CA ALA A 3 -8.91 -7.36 -4.62
C ALA A 3 -7.66 -6.49 -4.80
N ASP A 4 -6.63 -7.05 -5.43
CA ASP A 4 -5.54 -6.24 -5.97
C ASP A 4 -6.07 -5.31 -7.07
N GLY A 5 -5.37 -4.27 -7.48
CA GLY A 5 -4.06 -3.85 -6.98
C GLY A 5 -3.79 -2.37 -7.17
N PRO A 6 -2.54 -1.92 -6.92
CA PRO A 6 -2.20 -0.50 -6.85
C PRO A 6 -2.45 0.30 -8.14
N HIS A 7 -2.50 -0.35 -9.30
CA HIS A 7 -2.58 0.29 -10.63
C HIS A 7 -3.61 -0.40 -11.55
N GLY A 8 -4.69 -0.92 -10.98
CA GLY A 8 -5.78 -1.56 -11.72
C GLY A 8 -6.46 -2.65 -10.89
N ILE A 9 -7.76 -2.85 -11.07
CA ILE A 9 -8.49 -3.92 -10.38
C ILE A 9 -8.11 -5.28 -10.98
N ARG A 10 -7.74 -6.21 -10.12
CA ARG A 10 -7.40 -7.60 -10.42
C ARG A 10 -8.31 -8.51 -9.60
N LYS A 11 -9.59 -8.55 -9.98
CA LYS A 11 -10.56 -9.53 -9.46
C LYS A 11 -10.43 -10.82 -10.25
N GLN A 12 -10.11 -11.91 -9.56
CA GLN A 12 -10.00 -13.24 -10.17
C GLN A 12 -11.38 -13.77 -10.55
N ILE A 13 -11.44 -14.50 -11.66
CA ILE A 13 -12.69 -15.10 -12.16
C ILE A 13 -13.13 -16.26 -11.25
N GLU A 14 -12.18 -17.05 -10.77
CA GLU A 14 -12.42 -18.11 -9.80
C GLU A 14 -11.93 -17.71 -8.40
N SER A 15 -12.76 -17.96 -7.39
CA SER A 15 -12.54 -17.49 -6.02
C SER A 15 -11.34 -18.13 -5.30
N THR A 16 -10.80 -19.23 -5.81
CA THR A 16 -9.71 -19.99 -5.19
C THR A 16 -8.33 -19.65 -5.72
N ASP A 17 -8.21 -18.74 -6.69
CA ASP A 17 -6.97 -18.62 -7.44
C ASP A 17 -5.82 -17.96 -6.66
N THR A 18 -5.90 -16.84 -5.94
CA THR A 18 -4.80 -16.13 -5.24
C THR A 18 -3.52 -15.75 -6.04
N VAL A 19 -3.03 -16.56 -6.99
CA VAL A 19 -1.85 -16.31 -7.84
C VAL A 19 -2.18 -15.75 -9.23
N GLY A 20 -3.41 -15.90 -9.70
CA GLY A 20 -3.90 -15.37 -10.98
C GLY A 20 -3.71 -16.33 -12.17
N ALA A 21 -3.65 -17.64 -11.91
CA ALA A 21 -3.47 -18.68 -12.92
C ALA A 21 -4.67 -18.82 -13.88
N PHE A 22 -5.88 -18.46 -13.47
CA PHE A 22 -7.13 -18.62 -14.24
C PHE A 22 -7.65 -17.31 -14.84
N GLY A 23 -6.84 -16.24 -14.78
CA GLY A 23 -7.17 -14.94 -15.34
C GLY A 23 -7.98 -14.05 -14.41
N SER A 24 -8.20 -12.82 -14.85
CA SER A 24 -8.92 -11.79 -14.11
C SER A 24 -9.98 -11.16 -14.99
N VAL A 25 -11.00 -10.56 -14.35
CA VAL A 25 -11.96 -9.72 -15.06
C VAL A 25 -11.21 -8.62 -15.82
N LYS A 26 -11.71 -8.25 -17.00
CA LYS A 26 -11.11 -7.15 -17.76
C LYS A 26 -11.30 -5.85 -16.98
N ALA A 27 -10.20 -5.16 -16.73
CA ALA A 27 -10.16 -3.89 -16.03
C ALA A 27 -9.10 -2.98 -16.67
N THR A 28 -9.12 -1.70 -16.35
CA THR A 28 -8.11 -0.77 -16.85
C THR A 28 -6.78 -1.01 -16.13
N ALA A 29 -5.72 -1.22 -16.92
CA ALA A 29 -4.35 -1.25 -16.43
C ALA A 29 -3.76 0.17 -16.49
N PHE A 30 -3.69 0.83 -15.34
CA PHE A 30 -3.13 2.17 -15.22
C PHE A 30 -1.60 2.14 -15.19
N PRO A 31 -0.93 3.27 -15.46
CA PRO A 31 0.50 3.43 -15.19
C PRO A 31 0.86 3.00 -13.76
N THR A 32 2.03 2.39 -13.61
CA THR A 32 2.50 1.95 -12.29
C THR A 32 2.83 3.16 -11.40
N ALA A 33 2.84 2.97 -10.08
CA ALA A 33 3.12 4.06 -9.13
C ALA A 33 4.46 4.75 -9.39
N SER A 34 5.47 4.03 -9.91
CA SER A 34 6.75 4.62 -10.29
C SER A 34 6.63 5.64 -11.43
N LEU A 35 5.77 5.38 -12.42
CA LEU A 35 5.54 6.31 -13.53
C LEU A 35 4.63 7.46 -13.10
N LEU A 36 3.59 7.15 -12.32
CA LEU A 36 2.70 8.17 -11.76
C LEU A 36 3.46 9.16 -10.86
N ALA A 37 4.44 8.69 -10.08
CA ALA A 37 5.26 9.55 -9.23
C ALA A 37 6.05 10.59 -10.04
N CYS A 38 6.46 10.28 -11.27
CA CYS A 38 7.14 11.22 -12.16
C CYS A 38 6.27 12.41 -12.59
N SER A 39 4.95 12.35 -12.40
CA SER A 39 4.06 13.48 -12.68
C SER A 39 4.12 14.58 -11.63
N PHE A 40 4.46 14.23 -10.37
CA PHE A 40 4.32 15.11 -9.20
C PHE A 40 2.91 15.73 -9.06
N ASP A 41 1.91 15.14 -9.71
CA ASP A 41 0.58 15.72 -9.88
C ASP A 41 -0.45 14.99 -9.02
N ARG A 42 -0.86 15.62 -7.92
CA ARG A 42 -1.88 15.10 -7.01
C ARG A 42 -3.23 14.98 -7.69
N ASP A 43 -3.57 15.87 -8.62
CA ASP A 43 -4.86 15.92 -9.28
C ASP A 43 -5.00 14.79 -10.29
N LEU A 44 -3.89 14.47 -10.99
CA LEU A 44 -3.80 13.30 -11.84
C LEU A 44 -4.01 12.00 -11.03
N ILE A 45 -3.40 11.88 -9.85
CA ILE A 45 -3.61 10.72 -8.98
C ILE A 45 -5.07 10.63 -8.52
N ARG A 46 -5.69 11.76 -8.16
CA ARG A 46 -7.11 11.80 -7.77
C ARG A 46 -8.03 11.36 -8.90
N LEU A 47 -7.76 11.82 -10.12
CA LEU A 47 -8.51 11.42 -11.31
C LEU A 47 -8.42 9.91 -11.54
N MET A 48 -7.22 9.34 -11.46
CA MET A 48 -7.02 7.90 -11.56
C MET A 48 -7.75 7.14 -10.44
N GLY A 49 -7.62 7.59 -9.19
CA GLY A 49 -8.27 6.98 -8.03
C GLY A 49 -9.80 6.92 -8.18
N LYS A 50 -10.42 8.00 -8.68
CA LYS A 50 -11.85 8.02 -8.99
C LYS A 50 -12.25 6.93 -9.99
N HIS A 51 -11.50 6.78 -11.07
CA HIS A 51 -11.78 5.75 -12.08
C HIS A 51 -11.57 4.33 -11.53
N LEU A 52 -10.55 4.11 -10.70
CA LEU A 52 -10.36 2.84 -9.99
C LEU A 52 -11.55 2.49 -9.08
N ALA A 53 -12.09 3.46 -8.35
CA ALA A 53 -13.25 3.23 -7.50
C ALA A 53 -14.53 2.91 -8.28
N ILE A 54 -14.75 3.59 -9.41
CA ILE A 54 -15.87 3.28 -10.33
C ILE A 54 -15.76 1.83 -10.83
N GLU A 55 -14.57 1.41 -11.27
CA GLU A 55 -14.35 0.03 -11.71
C GLU A 55 -14.49 -0.98 -10.56
N ALA A 56 -14.03 -0.65 -9.36
CA ALA A 56 -14.19 -1.50 -8.18
C ALA A 56 -15.68 -1.72 -7.85
N LYS A 57 -16.50 -0.66 -7.85
CA LYS A 57 -17.96 -0.76 -7.66
C LYS A 57 -18.60 -1.64 -8.72
N ALA A 58 -18.28 -1.42 -10.00
CA ALA A 58 -18.81 -2.20 -11.11
C ALA A 58 -18.43 -3.70 -11.03
N ASN A 59 -17.32 -4.01 -10.36
CA ASN A 59 -16.83 -5.36 -10.15
C ASN A 59 -17.10 -5.89 -8.73
N GLU A 60 -17.95 -5.24 -7.92
CA GLU A 60 -18.32 -5.68 -6.57
C GLU A 60 -17.10 -5.85 -5.62
N VAL A 61 -16.04 -5.08 -5.85
CA VAL A 61 -14.86 -4.99 -4.98
C VAL A 61 -15.11 -3.89 -3.96
N ASN A 62 -15.05 -4.23 -2.67
CA ASN A 62 -15.28 -3.27 -1.57
C ASN A 62 -14.00 -2.66 -1.04
N MET A 63 -12.85 -3.29 -1.28
CA MET A 63 -11.55 -2.78 -0.85
C MET A 63 -10.46 -3.12 -1.88
N ILE A 64 -9.72 -2.09 -2.28
CA ILE A 64 -8.57 -2.21 -3.17
C ILE A 64 -7.31 -2.39 -2.31
N LEU A 65 -6.52 -3.41 -2.63
CA LEU A 65 -5.26 -3.70 -1.96
C LEU A 65 -4.15 -2.79 -2.49
N GLY A 66 -4.22 -1.53 -2.12
CA GLY A 66 -3.26 -0.49 -2.47
C GLY A 66 -3.59 0.82 -1.77
N PRO A 67 -2.72 1.83 -1.92
CA PRO A 67 -1.53 1.81 -2.76
C PRO A 67 -0.31 1.18 -2.06
N GLY A 68 0.69 0.78 -2.87
CA GLY A 68 2.01 0.40 -2.40
C GLY A 68 2.89 1.63 -2.14
N ILE A 69 3.39 1.82 -0.92
CA ILE A 69 4.10 3.04 -0.50
C ILE A 69 5.42 2.79 0.21
N ASN A 70 5.99 1.58 0.10
CA ASN A 70 7.32 1.33 0.64
C ASN A 70 8.38 2.21 -0.04
N MET A 71 9.35 2.69 0.74
CA MET A 71 10.44 3.50 0.21
C MET A 71 11.29 2.71 -0.78
N LYS A 72 11.68 3.35 -1.90
CA LYS A 72 12.63 2.79 -2.87
C LYS A 72 14.06 2.85 -2.33
N ARG A 73 14.34 2.13 -1.24
CA ARG A 73 15.65 2.10 -0.54
C ARG A 73 16.81 1.75 -1.47
N SER A 74 16.58 0.84 -2.40
CA SER A 74 17.55 0.42 -3.41
C SER A 74 16.84 0.31 -4.75
N PRO A 75 17.47 0.72 -5.86
CA PRO A 75 16.89 0.56 -7.20
C PRO A 75 16.67 -0.92 -7.57
N LEU A 76 17.30 -1.86 -6.87
CA LEU A 76 17.23 -3.30 -7.13
C LEU A 76 16.01 -4.00 -6.52
N CYS A 77 15.17 -3.30 -5.75
CA CYS A 77 13.95 -3.90 -5.23
C CYS A 77 12.97 -4.21 -6.38
N GLY A 78 12.61 -5.49 -6.54
CA GLY A 78 11.75 -5.97 -7.63
C GLY A 78 10.34 -5.39 -7.65
N ARG A 79 9.89 -4.74 -6.57
CA ARG A 79 8.57 -4.09 -6.48
C ARG A 79 8.62 -2.56 -6.58
N ASN A 80 9.77 -1.97 -6.89
CA ASN A 80 9.88 -0.53 -7.05
C ASN A 80 8.91 0.05 -8.10
N PHE A 81 8.51 -0.74 -9.11
CA PHE A 81 7.56 -0.29 -10.12
C PHE A 81 6.20 0.12 -9.51
N GLU A 82 5.75 -0.57 -8.45
CA GLU A 82 4.46 -0.31 -7.79
C GLU A 82 4.57 0.56 -6.53
N TYR A 83 5.76 1.11 -6.25
CA TYR A 83 5.97 2.10 -5.19
C TYR A 83 6.22 3.49 -5.77
N PHE A 84 5.81 4.53 -5.05
CA PHE A 84 5.91 5.91 -5.53
C PHE A 84 7.35 6.43 -5.59
N SER A 85 8.05 6.52 -4.45
CA SER A 85 9.31 7.28 -4.36
C SER A 85 10.30 6.70 -3.35
N GLU A 86 11.56 7.13 -3.46
CA GLU A 86 12.56 7.02 -2.39
C GLU A 86 12.38 8.12 -1.32
N ASP A 87 11.68 9.21 -1.66
CA ASP A 87 11.38 10.32 -0.77
C ASP A 87 10.01 10.13 -0.07
N PRO A 88 9.96 10.19 1.27
CA PRO A 88 8.72 9.97 2.02
C PRO A 88 7.67 11.07 1.83
N TYR A 89 8.07 12.31 1.54
CA TYR A 89 7.12 13.40 1.34
C TYR A 89 6.33 13.19 0.04
N LEU A 90 7.04 12.98 -1.08
CA LEU A 90 6.42 12.70 -2.37
C LEU A 90 5.56 11.44 -2.32
N ALA A 91 6.07 10.35 -1.75
CA ALA A 91 5.31 9.12 -1.61
C ALA A 91 4.04 9.31 -0.76
N GLY A 92 4.14 10.01 0.37
CA GLY A 92 3.02 10.27 1.26
C GLY A 92 1.94 11.15 0.63
N GLU A 93 2.31 12.22 -0.08
CA GLU A 93 1.36 13.15 -0.71
C GLU A 93 0.60 12.53 -1.88
N LEU A 94 1.29 11.78 -2.74
CA LEU A 94 0.64 11.08 -3.86
C LEU A 94 -0.24 9.93 -3.36
N ALA A 95 0.25 9.14 -2.40
CA ALA A 95 -0.55 8.08 -1.79
C ALA A 95 -1.79 8.61 -1.05
N SER A 96 -1.68 9.75 -0.37
CA SER A 96 -2.83 10.38 0.30
C SER A 96 -3.90 10.81 -0.72
N SER A 97 -3.46 11.33 -1.87
CA SER A 97 -4.35 11.70 -2.98
C SER A 97 -5.06 10.49 -3.58
N TYR A 98 -4.35 9.36 -3.70
CA TYR A 98 -4.90 8.08 -4.15
C TYR A 98 -5.96 7.55 -3.17
N VAL A 99 -5.62 7.47 -1.88
CA VAL A 99 -6.52 6.95 -0.84
C VAL A 99 -7.78 7.78 -0.77
N ARG A 100 -7.65 9.11 -0.62
CA ARG A 100 -8.81 10.00 -0.54
C ARG A 100 -9.75 9.85 -1.73
N ALA A 101 -9.22 9.84 -2.96
CA ALA A 101 -10.06 9.77 -4.15
C ALA A 101 -10.85 8.45 -4.27
N ILE A 102 -10.30 7.34 -3.78
CA ILE A 102 -10.99 6.05 -3.79
C ILE A 102 -12.01 5.95 -2.65
N GLU A 103 -11.64 6.41 -1.46
CA GLU A 103 -12.51 6.32 -0.28
C GLU A 103 -13.65 7.35 -0.27
N ASP A 104 -13.47 8.51 -0.91
CA ASP A 104 -14.55 9.48 -1.18
C ASP A 104 -15.66 8.87 -2.06
N GLU A 105 -15.32 7.85 -2.85
CA GLU A 105 -16.28 7.07 -3.65
C GLU A 105 -16.86 5.90 -2.84
N GLY A 106 -16.49 5.67 -1.59
CA GLY A 106 -17.03 4.59 -0.75
C GLY A 106 -16.45 3.20 -1.02
N ILE A 107 -15.27 3.14 -1.66
CA ILE A 107 -14.47 1.91 -1.77
C ILE A 107 -13.30 2.02 -0.79
N GLY A 108 -13.06 1.00 0.03
CA GLY A 108 -11.94 1.01 0.97
C GLY A 108 -10.59 0.85 0.28
N THR A 109 -9.53 1.31 0.94
CA THR A 109 -8.14 1.06 0.53
C THR A 109 -7.38 0.28 1.60
N SER A 110 -6.29 -0.38 1.18
CA SER A 110 -5.37 -1.09 2.07
C SER A 110 -3.94 -0.65 1.77
N VAL A 111 -3.50 0.37 2.51
CA VAL A 111 -2.17 0.97 2.31
C VAL A 111 -1.10 -0.03 2.71
N LYS A 112 -0.13 -0.29 1.81
CA LYS A 112 0.79 -1.42 1.95
C LYS A 112 2.23 -1.09 1.57
N HIS A 113 3.23 -1.82 2.05
CA HIS A 113 3.20 -2.84 3.09
C HIS A 113 3.84 -2.25 4.34
N PHE A 114 3.08 -2.16 5.42
CA PHE A 114 3.50 -1.60 6.68
C PHE A 114 4.35 -2.63 7.45
N PHE A 115 5.66 -2.56 7.47
CA PHE A 115 6.56 -1.50 7.02
C PHE A 115 7.95 -2.09 6.71
N CYS A 116 8.87 -1.26 6.19
CA CYS A 116 10.23 -1.69 5.84
C CYS A 116 10.34 -2.89 4.87
N ASN A 117 9.33 -3.09 4.00
CA ASN A 117 9.35 -4.12 2.96
C ASN A 117 10.02 -3.60 1.68
N ASN A 118 11.33 -3.38 1.74
CA ASN A 118 12.09 -2.70 0.69
C ASN A 118 12.96 -3.66 -0.16
N GLN A 119 12.76 -4.97 -0.03
CA GLN A 119 13.42 -5.98 -0.88
C GLN A 119 12.58 -7.25 -0.99
N GLU A 120 12.60 -7.87 -2.16
CA GLU A 120 11.86 -9.13 -2.38
C GLU A 120 12.62 -10.36 -1.92
N LYS A 121 13.95 -10.33 -2.02
CA LYS A 121 14.80 -11.47 -1.65
C LYS A 121 14.58 -11.81 -0.18
N ARG A 122 14.02 -13.00 0.07
CA ARG A 122 13.72 -13.53 1.41
C ARG A 122 12.74 -12.66 2.23
N ARG A 123 11.83 -11.94 1.59
CA ARG A 123 10.86 -11.04 2.28
C ARG A 123 10.08 -11.69 3.43
N PHE A 124 9.85 -13.01 3.38
CA PHE A 124 9.17 -13.77 4.43
C PHE A 124 10.02 -14.09 5.67
N THR A 125 11.34 -13.90 5.62
CA THR A 125 12.25 -14.38 6.69
C THR A 125 13.32 -13.38 7.09
N ILE A 126 13.55 -12.34 6.29
CA ILE A 126 14.57 -11.33 6.58
C ILE A 126 14.17 -10.45 7.76
N ASP A 127 15.17 -10.04 8.53
CA ASP A 127 15.05 -9.01 9.55
C ASP A 127 15.66 -7.69 9.08
N SER A 128 14.81 -6.68 8.94
CA SER A 128 15.19 -5.32 8.59
C SER A 128 15.65 -4.58 9.85
N ILE A 129 16.97 -4.45 10.00
CA ILE A 129 17.58 -3.72 11.11
C ILE A 129 17.62 -2.22 10.78
N VAL A 130 16.93 -1.41 11.57
CA VAL A 130 16.76 0.02 11.33
C VAL A 130 16.69 0.78 12.66
N ASP A 131 17.43 1.88 12.78
CA ASP A 131 17.35 2.75 13.94
C ASP A 131 16.04 3.55 13.96
N GLU A 132 15.64 4.05 15.14
CA GLU A 132 14.38 4.75 15.31
C GLU A 132 14.27 6.01 14.45
N ARG A 133 15.38 6.73 14.25
CA ARG A 133 15.37 7.97 13.47
C ARG A 133 15.07 7.68 12.01
N ALA A 134 15.81 6.76 11.40
CA ALA A 134 15.54 6.34 10.02
C ALA A 134 14.14 5.75 9.88
N LEU A 135 13.70 4.96 10.86
CA LEU A 135 12.35 4.40 10.90
C LEU A 135 11.29 5.51 10.83
N ARG A 136 11.38 6.54 11.70
CA ARG A 136 10.40 7.63 11.79
C ARG A 136 10.48 8.63 10.63
N GLU A 137 11.69 9.01 10.22
CA GLU A 137 11.90 10.05 9.21
C GLU A 137 11.73 9.54 7.77
N ILE A 138 11.99 8.25 7.52
CA ILE A 138 11.98 7.67 6.15
C ILE A 138 10.86 6.65 5.99
N TYR A 139 10.92 5.53 6.71
CA TYR A 139 10.09 4.37 6.38
C TYR A 139 8.64 4.48 6.86
N LEU A 140 8.42 5.16 8.00
CA LEU A 140 7.10 5.40 8.56
C LEU A 140 6.50 6.72 8.08
N LYS A 141 7.31 7.65 7.58
CA LYS A 141 6.87 9.03 7.33
C LYS A 141 5.78 9.13 6.27
N ALA A 142 5.86 8.35 5.20
CA ALA A 142 4.81 8.29 4.19
C ALA A 142 3.51 7.69 4.76
N PHE A 143 3.60 6.64 5.58
CA PHE A 143 2.44 6.06 6.25
C PHE A 143 1.81 7.06 7.22
N GLU A 144 2.60 7.75 8.05
CA GLU A 144 2.11 8.80 8.97
C GLU A 144 1.24 9.83 8.23
N ARG A 145 1.68 10.24 7.04
CA ARG A 145 0.94 11.19 6.20
C ARG A 145 -0.38 10.60 5.69
N VAL A 146 -0.36 9.36 5.19
CA VAL A 146 -1.53 8.70 4.59
C VAL A 146 -2.57 8.32 5.65
N ILE A 147 -2.15 7.94 6.87
CA ILE A 147 -3.06 7.60 7.97
C ILE A 147 -4.01 8.75 8.34
N LYS A 148 -3.61 10.01 8.09
CA LYS A 148 -4.49 11.18 8.28
C LYS A 148 -5.70 11.20 7.35
N GLU A 149 -5.62 10.51 6.21
CA GLU A 149 -6.75 10.29 5.30
C GLU A 149 -7.68 9.18 5.79
N LYS A 150 -7.33 8.51 6.90
CA LYS A 150 -8.11 7.45 7.54
C LYS A 150 -8.44 6.29 6.60
N PRO A 151 -7.43 5.68 5.93
CA PRO A 151 -7.67 4.54 5.05
C PRO A 151 -8.43 3.45 5.81
N ALA A 152 -9.31 2.72 5.12
CA ALA A 152 -10.08 1.64 5.70
C ALA A 152 -9.18 0.56 6.31
N SER A 153 -8.03 0.28 5.67
CA SER A 153 -7.08 -0.74 6.10
C SER A 153 -5.62 -0.34 5.91
N VAL A 154 -4.75 -0.97 6.71
CA VAL A 154 -3.30 -1.00 6.54
C VAL A 154 -2.88 -2.46 6.46
N MET A 155 -2.06 -2.81 5.50
CA MET A 155 -1.55 -4.17 5.34
C MET A 155 -0.15 -4.29 5.92
N ALA A 156 0.01 -5.12 6.95
CA ALA A 156 1.30 -5.40 7.54
C ALA A 156 2.20 -6.20 6.59
N SER A 157 3.50 -5.89 6.54
CA SER A 157 4.46 -6.57 5.66
C SER A 157 4.86 -7.96 6.14
N TYR A 158 5.51 -8.72 5.26
CA TYR A 158 6.03 -10.05 5.59
C TYR A 158 7.26 -10.05 6.50
N ASN A 159 8.13 -9.06 6.36
CA ASN A 159 9.46 -9.12 6.96
C ASN A 159 9.43 -8.91 8.47
N LYS A 160 10.53 -9.30 9.12
CA LYS A 160 10.81 -8.84 10.48
C LYS A 160 11.40 -7.42 10.45
N ILE A 161 11.17 -6.67 11.52
CA ILE A 161 11.77 -5.37 11.77
C ILE A 161 12.29 -5.38 13.20
N ASN A 162 13.61 -5.26 13.36
CA ASN A 162 14.29 -5.29 14.65
C ASN A 162 13.84 -6.49 15.51
N GLY A 163 13.76 -7.68 14.89
CA GLY A 163 13.47 -8.95 15.56
C GLY A 163 12.00 -9.41 15.55
N PHE A 164 11.04 -8.53 15.25
CA PHE A 164 9.59 -8.86 15.26
C PHE A 164 9.01 -8.89 13.86
N TYR A 165 8.17 -9.87 13.53
CA TYR A 165 7.36 -9.81 12.31
C TYR A 165 6.46 -8.58 12.33
N ALA A 166 6.19 -7.96 11.16
CA ALA A 166 5.44 -6.72 11.12
C ALA A 166 4.04 -6.85 11.74
N VAL A 167 3.37 -7.99 11.52
CA VAL A 167 2.07 -8.35 12.13
C VAL A 167 2.10 -8.47 13.66
N GLU A 168 3.27 -8.71 14.24
CA GLU A 168 3.51 -8.85 15.69
C GLU A 168 4.25 -7.63 16.26
N SER A 169 4.54 -6.63 15.43
CA SER A 169 5.43 -5.55 15.79
C SER A 169 4.81 -4.66 16.89
N PRO A 170 5.56 -4.31 17.95
CA PRO A 170 5.12 -3.34 18.95
C PRO A 170 4.68 -2.00 18.34
N ILE A 171 5.23 -1.65 17.17
CA ILE A 171 4.92 -0.42 16.39
C ILE A 171 3.44 -0.33 16.02
N LEU A 172 2.75 -1.47 15.82
CA LEU A 172 1.30 -1.47 15.58
C LEU A 172 0.55 -0.86 16.76
N LYS A 173 0.96 -1.14 17.99
CA LYS A 173 0.32 -0.56 19.18
C LYS A 173 0.90 0.80 19.52
N SER A 174 2.23 0.92 19.63
CA SER A 174 2.89 2.12 20.13
C SER A 174 2.76 3.30 19.18
N ILE A 175 2.99 3.11 17.88
CA ILE A 175 2.94 4.20 16.90
C ILE A 175 1.57 4.26 16.24
N LEU A 176 1.16 3.20 15.55
CA LEU A 176 -0.02 3.24 14.69
C LEU A 176 -1.32 3.52 15.50
N ARG A 177 -1.52 2.84 16.63
CA ARG A 177 -2.69 3.09 17.50
C ARG A 177 -2.49 4.22 18.49
N ASN A 178 -1.39 4.23 19.25
CA ASN A 178 -1.27 5.17 20.37
C ASN A 178 -0.80 6.57 19.94
N GLU A 179 0.17 6.70 19.02
CA GLU A 179 0.66 8.01 18.57
C GLU A 179 -0.23 8.57 17.45
N TRP A 180 -0.44 7.80 16.37
CA TRP A 180 -1.14 8.28 15.18
C TRP A 180 -2.66 8.15 15.26
N LYS A 181 -3.18 7.49 16.31
CA LYS A 181 -4.62 7.30 16.54
C LYS A 181 -5.35 6.70 15.34
N TYR A 182 -4.71 5.78 14.62
CA TYR A 182 -5.36 5.07 13.53
C TYR A 182 -6.49 4.19 14.06
N GLU A 183 -7.68 4.28 13.46
CA GLU A 183 -8.89 3.57 13.89
C GLU A 183 -9.31 2.47 12.90
N GLY A 184 -8.78 2.46 11.67
CA GLY A 184 -9.10 1.44 10.66
C GLY A 184 -8.52 0.06 11.01
N ILE A 185 -8.72 -0.92 10.14
CA ILE A 185 -8.25 -2.29 10.41
C ILE A 185 -6.78 -2.46 9.98
N VAL A 186 -6.13 -3.46 10.58
CA VAL A 186 -4.82 -3.95 10.11
C VAL A 186 -5.04 -5.37 9.61
N VAL A 187 -4.57 -5.67 8.41
CA VAL A 187 -4.59 -7.02 7.83
C VAL A 187 -3.17 -7.50 7.61
N SER A 188 -2.93 -8.81 7.65
CA SER A 188 -1.66 -9.36 7.20
C SER A 188 -1.54 -9.27 5.68
N ASP A 189 -0.31 -9.30 5.16
CA ASP A 189 -0.07 -9.78 3.80
C ASP A 189 -0.44 -11.29 3.70
N TRP A 190 -0.46 -11.87 2.50
CA TRP A 190 -0.92 -13.26 2.28
C TRP A 190 0.12 -14.29 2.75
N GLY A 191 -0.02 -14.79 3.97
CA GLY A 191 0.81 -15.88 4.52
C GLY A 191 0.80 -15.96 6.04
#